data_AF-A0A1B9MLX7-F1
#
_entry.id   AF-A0A1B9MLX7-F1
#
_cell.length_a   1.000
_cell.length_b   1.000
_cell.length_c   1.000
_cell.angle_alpha   90.00
_cell.angle_beta   90.00
_cell.angle_gamma   90.00
#
_symmetry.space_group_name_H-M   'P 1'
#
loop_
_entity.id
_entity.type
_entity.pdbx_description
1 polymer ?
#
loop_
_entity_poly.entity_id
_entity_poly.type
_entity_poly.pdbx_seq_one_letter_code
_entity_poly.pdbx_strand_id
1 'polypeptide(L)'
;MIKGVALSILASCLFGLLYYYPVLLHSLSVVDIFCWRLLTSFPAIVILIIAGKQWSVITALFRRIKQQPLFLIGLLFSSVLLTIQMMIFIWAPLNGHGLSASLGYFLLPLAMVISGQIFYKEKLSFLQKIAVALAVLGVAIEIYITGAFSWETAV
;
A
#
# COMPACT_ATOMS: atom_id res chain seq x y z
N MET A 1 -5.20 -3.45 -25.19
CA MET A 1 -5.40 -2.16 -24.48
C MET A 1 -6.67 -2.15 -23.62
N ILE A 2 -7.84 -2.46 -24.17
CA ILE A 2 -9.14 -2.47 -23.42
C ILE A 2 -9.14 -3.38 -22.19
N LYS A 3 -8.58 -4.61 -22.27
CA LYS A 3 -8.49 -5.53 -21.12
C LYS A 3 -7.69 -4.95 -19.94
N GLY A 4 -6.62 -4.20 -20.23
CA GLY A 4 -5.80 -3.56 -19.19
C GLY A 4 -6.51 -2.39 -18.53
N VAL A 5 -7.21 -1.57 -19.32
CA VAL A 5 -8.04 -0.47 -18.80
C VAL A 5 -9.17 -1.00 -17.92
N ALA A 6 -9.88 -2.04 -18.38
CA ALA A 6 -10.96 -2.66 -17.61
C ALA A 6 -10.46 -3.24 -16.28
N LEU A 7 -9.32 -3.94 -16.29
CA LEU A 7 -8.70 -4.47 -15.06
C LEU A 7 -8.26 -3.35 -14.11
N SER A 8 -7.73 -2.25 -14.63
CA SER A 8 -7.34 -1.09 -13.80
C SER A 8 -8.56 -0.45 -13.12
N ILE A 9 -9.66 -0.25 -13.87
CA ILE A 9 -10.89 0.30 -13.31
C ILE A 9 -11.44 -0.63 -12.23
N LEU A 10 -11.49 -1.93 -12.51
CA LEU A 10 -11.97 -2.94 -11.57
C LEU A 10 -11.10 -2.97 -10.30
N ALA A 11 -9.77 -2.90 -10.44
CA ALA A 11 -8.86 -2.83 -9.30
C ALA A 11 -9.09 -1.57 -8.46
N SER A 12 -9.27 -0.41 -9.09
CA SER A 12 -9.55 0.84 -8.39
C SER A 12 -10.89 0.78 -7.63
N CYS A 13 -11.94 0.24 -8.25
CA CYS A 13 -13.25 0.06 -7.60
C CYS A 13 -13.16 -0.92 -6.42
N LEU A 14 -12.46 -2.05 -6.60
CA LEU A 14 -12.25 -3.02 -5.52
C LEU A 14 -11.43 -2.41 -4.37
N PHE A 15 -10.43 -1.59 -4.67
CA PHE A 15 -9.64 -0.91 -3.65
C PHE A 15 -10.49 0.06 -2.82
N GLY A 16 -11.34 0.86 -3.47
CA GLY A 16 -12.29 1.73 -2.78
C GLY A 16 -13.28 0.95 -1.91
N LEU A 17 -13.81 -0.16 -2.42
CA LEU A 17 -14.69 -1.04 -1.65
C LEU A 17 -13.98 -1.66 -0.44
N LEU A 18 -12.73 -2.09 -0.62
CA LEU A 18 -11.90 -2.67 0.43
C LEU A 18 -11.56 -1.65 1.53
N TYR A 19 -11.49 -0.37 1.19
CA TYR A 19 -11.34 0.72 2.16
C TYR A 19 -12.61 0.95 3.00
N TYR A 20 -13.78 0.78 2.39
CA TYR A 20 -15.07 0.91 3.10
C TYR A 20 -15.44 -0.34 3.90
N TYR A 21 -14.90 -1.50 3.54
CA TYR A 21 -15.18 -2.80 4.17
C TYR A 21 -15.05 -2.82 5.71
N PRO A 22 -14.01 -2.22 6.34
CA PRO A 22 -13.94 -2.11 7.79
C PRO A 22 -15.15 -1.45 8.45
N VAL A 23 -15.73 -0.41 7.81
CA VAL A 23 -16.89 0.32 8.34
C VAL A 23 -18.13 -0.58 8.42
N LEU A 24 -18.29 -1.48 7.44
CA LEU A 24 -19.35 -2.50 7.46
C LEU A 24 -19.18 -3.52 8.59
N LEU A 25 -17.95 -3.68 9.10
CA LEU A 25 -17.59 -4.58 10.18
C LEU A 25 -17.29 -3.85 11.49
N HIS A 26 -17.86 -2.67 11.72
CA HIS A 26 -17.57 -1.84 12.90
C HIS A 26 -17.81 -2.53 14.26
N SER A 27 -18.56 -3.64 14.29
CA SER A 27 -18.76 -4.45 15.50
C SER A 27 -17.54 -5.30 15.89
N LEU A 28 -16.58 -5.49 14.97
CA LEU A 28 -15.35 -6.24 15.17
C LEU A 28 -14.20 -5.30 15.51
N SER A 29 -13.22 -5.78 16.30
CA SER A 29 -12.02 -5.00 16.56
C SER A 29 -11.14 -4.91 15.31
N VAL A 30 -10.25 -3.89 15.27
CA VAL A 30 -9.26 -3.73 14.19
C VAL A 30 -8.42 -5.00 14.00
N VAL A 31 -8.07 -5.66 15.11
CA VAL A 31 -7.29 -6.90 15.09
C VAL A 31 -8.10 -8.04 14.49
N ASP A 32 -9.39 -8.15 14.82
CA ASP A 32 -10.26 -9.21 14.27
C ASP A 32 -10.43 -9.05 12.75
N ILE A 33 -10.66 -7.82 12.27
CA ILE A 33 -10.76 -7.52 10.84
C ILE A 33 -9.44 -7.84 10.13
N PHE A 34 -8.30 -7.51 10.75
CA PHE A 34 -6.99 -7.83 10.21
C PHE A 34 -6.73 -9.34 10.14
N CYS A 35 -7.04 -10.08 11.20
CA CYS A 35 -6.94 -11.54 11.24
C CYS A 35 -7.83 -12.18 10.18
N TRP A 36 -9.06 -11.69 10.01
CA TRP A 36 -9.97 -12.17 8.97
C TRP A 36 -9.40 -11.94 7.56
N ARG A 37 -8.82 -10.75 7.31
CA ARG A 37 -8.13 -10.46 6.03
C ARG A 37 -6.93 -11.38 5.80
N LEU A 38 -6.14 -11.68 6.84
CA LEU A 38 -5.02 -12.61 6.74
C LEU A 38 -5.50 -14.04 6.41
N LEU A 39 -6.51 -14.53 7.12
CA LEU A 39 -7.06 -15.88 6.94
C LEU A 39 -7.69 -16.08 5.55
N THR A 40 -8.20 -15.02 4.94
CA THR A 40 -8.78 -15.07 3.59
C THR A 40 -7.74 -14.85 2.49
N SER A 41 -6.80 -13.93 2.70
CA SER A 41 -5.78 -13.58 1.69
C SER A 41 -4.68 -14.62 1.58
N PHE A 42 -4.25 -15.21 2.70
CA PHE A 42 -3.14 -16.17 2.70
C PHE A 42 -3.46 -17.42 1.85
N PRO A 43 -4.60 -18.12 2.02
CA PRO A 43 -4.96 -19.23 1.15
C PRO A 43 -5.11 -18.82 -0.31
N ALA A 44 -5.67 -17.63 -0.59
CA ALA A 44 -5.80 -17.13 -1.95
C ALA A 44 -4.43 -16.97 -2.63
N ILE A 45 -3.46 -16.40 -1.94
CA ILE A 45 -2.07 -16.28 -2.43
C ILE A 45 -1.45 -17.66 -2.67
N VAL A 46 -1.62 -18.60 -1.72
CA VAL A 46 -1.11 -19.97 -1.87
C VAL A 46 -1.71 -20.65 -3.11
N ILE A 47 -3.02 -20.55 -3.31
CA ILE A 47 -3.71 -21.10 -4.49
C ILE A 47 -3.16 -20.48 -5.78
N LEU A 48 -2.95 -19.16 -5.82
CA LEU A 48 -2.40 -18.48 -6.99
C LEU A 48 -0.96 -18.93 -7.31
N ILE A 49 -0.13 -19.16 -6.29
CA ILE A 49 1.24 -19.67 -6.49
C ILE A 49 1.21 -21.10 -7.06
N ILE A 50 0.33 -21.96 -6.53
CA ILE A 50 0.15 -23.34 -7.00
C ILE A 50 -0.34 -23.34 -8.45
N ALA A 51 -1.40 -22.59 -8.74
CA ALA A 51 -1.99 -22.49 -10.07
C ALA A 51 -1.02 -21.88 -11.10
N GLY A 52 -0.25 -20.88 -10.67
CA GLY A 52 0.79 -20.24 -11.48
C GLY A 52 2.08 -21.06 -11.61
N LYS A 53 2.17 -22.24 -10.95
CA LYS A 53 3.36 -23.10 -10.90
C LYS A 53 4.63 -22.36 -10.48
N GLN A 54 4.51 -21.35 -9.60
CA GLN A 54 5.60 -20.46 -9.20
C GLN A 54 6.44 -21.00 -8.03
N TRP A 55 6.47 -22.32 -7.83
CA TRP A 55 7.22 -22.98 -6.76
C TRP A 55 8.73 -22.71 -6.81
N SER A 56 9.27 -22.45 -8.00
CA SER A 56 10.66 -22.04 -8.19
C SER A 56 10.99 -20.72 -7.47
N VAL A 57 10.02 -19.80 -7.34
CA VAL A 57 10.19 -18.53 -6.62
C VAL A 57 10.33 -18.77 -5.13
N ILE A 58 9.50 -19.65 -4.55
CA ILE A 58 9.57 -20.00 -3.12
C ILE A 58 10.90 -20.67 -2.80
N THR A 59 11.31 -21.66 -3.59
CA THR A 59 12.60 -22.35 -3.36
C THR A 59 13.80 -21.42 -3.53
N ALA A 60 13.76 -20.50 -4.50
CA ALA A 60 14.78 -19.47 -4.66
C ALA A 60 14.84 -18.51 -3.45
N LEU A 61 13.68 -18.13 -2.88
CA LEU A 61 13.60 -17.30 -1.69
C LEU A 61 14.28 -17.97 -0.49
N PHE A 62 13.97 -19.24 -0.21
CA PHE A 62 14.61 -19.98 0.88
C PHE A 62 16.12 -20.13 0.67
N ARG A 63 16.56 -20.38 -0.57
CA ARG A 63 17.99 -20.42 -0.89
C ARG A 63 18.68 -19.08 -0.61
N ARG A 64 18.04 -17.96 -1.00
CA ARG A 64 18.56 -16.61 -0.76
C ARG A 64 18.65 -16.29 0.72
N ILE A 65 17.63 -16.64 1.51
CA ILE A 65 17.64 -16.48 2.98
C ILE A 65 18.80 -17.26 3.60
N LYS A 66 19.04 -18.50 3.16
CA LYS A 66 20.15 -19.32 3.66
C LYS A 66 21.53 -18.73 3.31
N GLN A 67 21.66 -18.12 2.13
CA GLN A 67 22.91 -17.49 1.68
C GLN A 67 23.15 -16.10 2.30
N GLN A 68 22.08 -15.36 2.61
CA GLN A 68 22.11 -14.00 3.12
C GLN A 68 21.18 -13.87 4.34
N PRO A 69 21.61 -14.25 5.55
CA PRO A 69 20.75 -14.22 6.74
C PRO A 69 20.25 -12.80 7.06
N LEU A 70 21.01 -11.76 6.69
CA LEU A 70 20.60 -10.36 6.84
C LEU A 70 19.36 -10.01 5.99
N PHE A 71 19.13 -10.72 4.88
CA PHE A 71 17.95 -10.55 4.04
C PHE A 71 16.66 -10.92 4.79
N LEU A 72 16.73 -11.91 5.70
CA LEU A 72 15.60 -12.29 6.54
C LEU A 72 15.18 -11.15 7.47
N ILE A 73 16.15 -10.42 8.04
CA ILE A 73 15.87 -9.28 8.91
C ILE A 73 15.13 -8.18 8.12
N GLY A 74 15.60 -7.89 6.90
CA GLY A 74 14.92 -6.95 6.00
C GLY A 74 13.50 -7.40 5.65
N LEU A 75 13.28 -8.69 5.43
CA LEU A 75 11.95 -9.25 5.15
C LEU A 75 11.00 -9.11 6.35
N LEU A 76 11.50 -9.41 7.55
CA LEU A 76 10.73 -9.26 8.79
C LEU A 76 10.39 -7.79 9.06
N PHE A 77 11.36 -6.90 8.87
CA PHE A 77 11.14 -5.46 9.03
C PHE A 77 10.08 -4.93 8.06
N SER A 78 10.17 -5.29 6.78
CA SER A 78 9.14 -4.95 5.78
C SER A 78 7.76 -5.54 6.13
N SER A 79 7.72 -6.77 6.67
CA SER A 79 6.48 -7.40 7.13
C SER A 79 5.84 -6.63 8.29
N VAL A 80 6.64 -6.15 9.25
CA VAL A 80 6.17 -5.32 10.37
C VAL A 80 5.63 -3.99 9.85
N LEU A 81 6.37 -3.31 8.97
CA LEU A 81 5.91 -2.05 8.36
C LEU A 81 4.58 -2.23 7.61
N LEU A 82 4.47 -3.28 6.79
CA LEU A 82 3.23 -3.60 6.08
C LEU A 82 2.08 -3.90 7.05
N THR A 83 2.36 -4.57 8.16
CA THR A 83 1.35 -4.85 9.18
C THR A 83 0.86 -3.55 9.83
N ILE A 84 1.77 -2.67 10.24
CA ILE A 84 1.43 -1.36 10.83
C ILE A 84 0.60 -0.54 9.84
N GLN A 85 1.04 -0.46 8.59
CA GLN A 85 0.33 0.24 7.53
C GLN A 85 -1.10 -0.30 7.34
N MET A 86 -1.25 -1.63 7.31
CA MET A 86 -2.57 -2.27 7.15
C MET A 86 -3.48 -2.07 8.36
N MET A 87 -2.92 -2.01 9.58
CA MET A 87 -3.70 -1.72 10.78
C MET A 87 -4.21 -0.28 10.76
N ILE A 88 -3.38 0.69 10.36
CA ILE A 88 -3.79 2.10 10.21
C ILE A 88 -4.86 2.23 9.11
N PHE A 89 -4.71 1.51 8.01
CA PHE A 89 -5.70 1.47 6.94
C PHE A 89 -7.09 1.01 7.40
N ILE A 90 -7.16 0.10 8.38
CA ILE A 90 -8.41 -0.38 8.97
C ILE A 90 -8.90 0.58 10.06
N TRP A 91 -7.99 1.06 10.91
CA TRP A 91 -8.30 1.91 12.07
C TRP A 91 -8.78 3.31 11.66
N ALA A 92 -8.14 3.93 10.66
CA ALA A 92 -8.44 5.29 10.25
C ALA A 92 -9.91 5.50 9.83
N PRO A 93 -10.51 4.71 8.92
CA PRO A 93 -11.92 4.88 8.56
C PRO A 93 -12.87 4.56 9.72
N LEU A 94 -12.52 3.62 10.60
CA LEU A 94 -13.33 3.28 11.79
C LEU A 94 -13.40 4.41 12.82
N ASN A 95 -12.37 5.25 12.90
CA ASN A 95 -12.29 6.36 13.86
C ASN A 95 -12.60 7.73 13.21
N GLY A 96 -13.12 7.76 11.99
CA GLY A 96 -13.43 9.01 11.28
C GLY A 96 -12.23 9.73 10.67
N HIS A 97 -11.03 9.15 10.75
CA HIS A 97 -9.79 9.65 10.14
C HIS A 97 -9.58 9.16 8.70
N GLY A 98 -10.66 8.75 8.03
CA GLY A 98 -10.55 8.17 6.69
C GLY A 98 -9.99 9.14 5.63
N LEU A 99 -10.29 10.43 5.80
CA LEU A 99 -9.78 11.48 4.93
C LEU A 99 -8.26 11.67 5.08
N SER A 100 -7.76 11.64 6.32
CA SER A 100 -6.32 11.72 6.63
C SER A 100 -5.53 10.54 6.06
N ALA A 101 -6.07 9.32 6.13
CA ALA A 101 -5.45 8.15 5.52
C ALA A 101 -5.46 8.22 3.98
N SER A 102 -6.54 8.71 3.37
CA SER A 102 -6.63 8.89 1.91
C SER A 102 -5.63 9.94 1.41
N LEU A 103 -5.41 11.01 2.17
CA LEU A 103 -4.34 11.99 1.92
C LEU A 103 -2.95 11.35 1.92
N GLY A 104 -2.69 10.40 2.82
CA GLY A 104 -1.43 9.63 2.83
C GLY A 104 -1.20 8.89 1.51
N TYR A 105 -2.25 8.28 0.94
CA TYR A 105 -2.18 7.66 -0.39
C TYR A 105 -1.93 8.64 -1.52
N PHE A 106 -2.44 9.87 -1.44
CA PHE A 106 -2.13 10.92 -2.41
C PHE A 106 -0.69 11.42 -2.31
N LEU A 107 -0.07 11.35 -1.12
CA LEU A 107 1.34 11.67 -0.91
C LEU A 107 2.28 10.54 -1.39
N LEU A 108 1.81 9.29 -1.47
CA LEU A 108 2.64 8.14 -1.81
C LEU A 108 3.41 8.29 -3.14
N PRO A 109 2.82 8.76 -4.26
CA PRO A 109 3.59 9.00 -5.48
C PRO A 109 4.72 10.03 -5.30
N LEU A 110 4.49 11.08 -4.51
CA LEU A 110 5.52 12.10 -4.21
C LEU A 110 6.63 11.50 -3.33
N ALA A 111 6.27 10.73 -2.30
CA ALA A 111 7.21 10.03 -1.45
C ALA A 111 8.06 9.02 -2.26
N MET A 112 7.46 8.32 -3.22
CA MET A 112 8.15 7.42 -4.13
C MET A 112 9.14 8.16 -5.03
N VAL A 113 8.77 9.33 -5.57
CA VAL A 113 9.69 10.16 -6.36
C VAL A 113 10.88 10.63 -5.52
N ILE A 114 10.63 11.14 -4.31
CA ILE A 114 11.68 11.61 -3.40
C ILE A 114 12.61 10.45 -3.02
N SER A 115 12.05 9.28 -2.70
CA SER A 115 12.82 8.07 -2.39
C SER A 115 13.65 7.61 -3.58
N GLY A 116 13.08 7.65 -4.80
CA GLY A 116 13.78 7.40 -6.06
C GLY A 116 15.01 8.29 -6.24
N GLN A 117 14.84 9.59 -6.00
CA GLN A 117 15.94 10.55 -6.10
C GLN A 117 17.00 10.36 -5.03
N ILE A 118 16.64 10.07 -3.78
CA ILE A 118 17.59 9.96 -2.66
C ILE A 118 18.35 8.63 -2.71
N PHE A 119 17.64 7.51 -2.80
CA PHE A 119 18.25 6.18 -2.70
C PHE A 119 18.83 5.70 -4.02
N TYR A 120 18.16 5.97 -5.14
CA TYR A 120 18.56 5.50 -6.47
C TYR A 120 19.30 6.57 -7.29
N LYS A 121 19.40 7.81 -6.77
CA LYS A 121 20.05 8.96 -7.43
C LYS A 121 19.48 9.24 -8.83
N GLU A 122 18.19 8.94 -9.01
CA GLU A 122 17.52 9.13 -10.29
C GLU A 122 17.37 10.60 -10.64
N LYS A 123 17.67 10.95 -11.89
CA LYS A 123 17.47 12.30 -12.42
C LYS A 123 16.13 12.38 -13.13
N LEU A 124 15.24 13.22 -12.60
CA LEU A 124 13.94 13.46 -13.23
C LEU A 124 14.10 14.24 -14.53
N SER A 125 13.38 13.79 -15.57
CA SER A 125 13.24 14.54 -16.82
C SER A 125 12.45 15.83 -16.59
N PHE A 126 12.53 16.78 -17.53
CA PHE A 126 11.80 18.04 -17.43
C PHE A 126 10.28 17.83 -17.29
N LEU A 127 9.71 16.91 -18.06
CA LEU A 127 8.28 16.57 -17.97
C LEU A 127 7.91 15.92 -16.63
N GLN A 128 8.78 15.06 -16.08
CA GLN A 128 8.56 14.47 -14.76
C GLN A 128 8.59 15.53 -13.65
N LYS A 129 9.48 16.53 -13.75
CA LYS A 129 9.51 17.65 -12.79
C LYS A 129 8.21 18.46 -12.83
N ILE A 130 7.67 18.72 -14.03
CA ILE A 130 6.36 19.37 -14.18
C ILE A 130 5.25 18.52 -13.56
N ALA A 131 5.23 17.20 -13.84
CA ALA A 131 4.25 16.30 -13.26
C ALA A 131 4.31 16.27 -11.72
N VAL A 132 5.52 16.27 -11.15
CA VAL A 132 5.74 16.35 -9.70
C VAL A 132 5.25 17.69 -9.15
N ALA A 133 5.55 18.81 -9.82
CA ALA A 133 5.06 20.12 -9.40
C ALA A 133 3.53 20.20 -9.40
N LEU A 134 2.87 19.65 -10.42
CA LEU A 134 1.41 19.55 -10.48
C LEU A 134 0.85 18.65 -9.38
N ALA A 135 1.49 17.51 -9.10
CA ALA A 135 1.09 16.62 -8.02
C ALA A 135 1.23 17.29 -6.64
N VAL A 136 2.33 18.03 -6.40
CA VAL A 136 2.52 18.82 -5.17
C VAL A 136 1.44 19.88 -5.02
N LEU A 137 1.10 20.59 -6.10
CA LEU A 137 0.01 21.58 -6.08
C LEU A 137 -1.35 20.93 -5.79
N GLY A 138 -1.65 19.80 -6.42
CA GLY A 138 -2.89 19.06 -6.18
C GLY A 138 -3.03 18.63 -4.72
N VAL A 139 -1.96 18.07 -4.13
CA VAL A 139 -1.96 17.68 -2.72
C VAL A 139 -2.04 18.90 -1.80
N ALA A 140 -1.38 20.01 -2.13
CA ALA A 140 -1.45 21.24 -1.33
C ALA A 140 -2.88 21.82 -1.30
N ILE A 141 -3.58 21.81 -2.44
CA ILE A 141 -4.98 22.21 -2.54
C ILE A 141 -5.86 21.27 -1.70
N GLU A 142 -5.65 19.96 -1.82
CA GLU A 142 -6.43 18.98 -1.07
C GLU A 142 -6.24 19.18 0.45
N ILE A 143 -5.01 19.38 0.92
CA ILE A 143 -4.71 19.67 2.33
C ILE A 143 -5.39 20.97 2.77
N TYR A 144 -5.37 22.01 1.95
CA TYR A 144 -6.01 23.29 2.25
C TYR A 144 -7.54 23.15 2.38
N ILE A 145 -8.17 22.36 1.51
CA ILE A 145 -9.63 22.15 1.51
C ILE A 145 -10.06 21.25 2.67
N THR A 146 -9.35 20.15 2.88
CA THR A 146 -9.75 19.10 3.82
C THR A 146 -9.32 19.40 5.25
N GLY A 147 -8.25 20.18 5.45
CA GLY A 147 -7.63 20.41 6.75
C GLY A 147 -7.13 19.13 7.44
N ALA A 148 -7.15 17.98 6.73
CA ALA A 148 -7.08 16.65 7.32
C ALA A 148 -5.64 16.14 7.49
N PHE A 149 -4.69 17.04 7.77
CA PHE A 149 -3.31 16.66 8.05
C PHE A 149 -3.21 16.11 9.48
N SER A 150 -2.96 14.81 9.59
CA SER A 150 -2.82 14.13 10.88
C SER A 150 -1.71 13.07 10.78
N TRP A 151 -1.30 12.48 11.89
CA TRP A 151 -0.16 11.55 11.95
C TRP A 151 -0.38 10.29 11.09
N GLU A 152 -1.63 9.89 10.84
CA GLU A 152 -2.00 8.78 9.96
C GLU A 152 -1.64 9.05 8.49
N THR A 153 -1.51 10.32 8.11
CA THR A 153 -1.05 10.74 6.77
C THR A 153 0.44 10.45 6.55
N ALA A 154 1.22 10.30 7.62
CA ALA A 154 2.66 10.12 7.58
C ALA A 154 3.12 8.65 7.58
N VAL A 155 2.18 7.68 7.65
CA VAL A 155 2.45 6.24 7.70
C VAL A 155 2.01 5.55 6.41
#